data_AF-A0A9P3Q0E9-F1
#
_entry.id   AF-A0A9P3Q0E9-F1
#
_cell.length_a   1.000
_cell.length_b   1.000
_cell.length_c   1.000
_cell.angle_alpha   90.00
_cell.angle_beta   90.00
_cell.angle_gamma   90.00
#
_symmetry.space_group_name_H-M   'P 1'
#
loop_
_entity.id
_entity.type
_entity.pdbx_description
1 polymer ?
#
loop_
_entity_poly.entity_id
_entity_poly.type
_entity_poly.pdbx_seq_one_letter_code
_entity_poly.pdbx_strand_id
1 'polypeptide(L)'
;MDSMLTKWARPILRENPHYVSSTNSILVQSFVYRSQAQNVEDCLSEPHEMILPASSAPQTNEPSEEQKKRAADLQRAEKAPRRREKSYRSEIKFERRIGLA
;
A
#
# COMPACT_ATOMS: atom_id res chain seq x y z
N MET A 1 -24.18 -15.10 5.47
CA MET A 1 -23.87 -15.42 4.07
C MET A 1 -22.47 -14.95 3.78
N ASP A 2 -21.58 -15.87 3.41
CA ASP A 2 -20.22 -15.53 3.02
C ASP A 2 -20.26 -14.72 1.71
N SER A 3 -19.95 -13.44 1.84
CA SER A 3 -19.71 -12.55 0.71
C SER A 3 -18.48 -13.05 -0.04
N MET A 4 -18.61 -13.32 -1.35
CA MET A 4 -17.47 -13.68 -2.21
C MET A 4 -16.43 -12.55 -2.33
N LEU A 5 -16.73 -11.35 -1.79
CA LEU A 5 -15.80 -10.25 -1.73
C LEU A 5 -14.82 -10.44 -0.56
N THR A 6 -13.54 -10.47 -0.92
CA THR A 6 -12.43 -10.51 0.02
C THR A 6 -12.48 -9.32 0.99
N LYS A 7 -12.05 -9.54 2.24
CA LYS A 7 -12.15 -8.53 3.31
C LYS A 7 -11.29 -7.27 3.03
N TRP A 8 -10.20 -7.42 2.27
CA TRP A 8 -9.29 -6.32 1.93
C TRP A 8 -9.90 -5.31 0.96
N ALA A 9 -10.84 -5.73 0.10
CA ALA A 9 -11.46 -4.85 -0.90
C ALA A 9 -12.53 -3.94 -0.29
N ARG A 10 -13.08 -4.31 0.88
CA ARG A 10 -14.17 -3.60 1.55
C ARG A 10 -13.92 -2.11 1.80
N PRO A 11 -12.77 -1.67 2.35
CA PRO A 11 -12.51 -0.24 2.52
C PRO A 11 -12.57 0.53 1.20
N ILE A 12 -11.95 -0.01 0.14
CA ILE A 12 -11.90 0.63 -1.17
C ILE A 12 -13.29 0.67 -1.82
N LEU A 13 -14.05 -0.42 -1.72
CA LEU A 13 -15.41 -0.50 -2.27
C LEU A 13 -16.40 0.40 -1.52
N ARG A 14 -16.16 0.73 -0.24
CA ARG A 14 -17.01 1.65 0.53
C ARG A 14 -16.89 3.10 0.10
N GLU A 15 -15.77 3.49 -0.50
CA GLU A 15 -15.56 4.84 -1.04
C GLU A 15 -16.27 5.04 -2.37
N ASN A 16 -16.71 3.96 -3.01
CA ASN A 16 -17.34 4.01 -4.32
C ASN A 16 -18.80 4.55 -4.24
N PRO A 17 -19.22 5.43 -5.16
CA PRO A 17 -20.59 5.95 -5.22
C PRO A 17 -21.70 4.88 -5.30
N HIS A 18 -21.39 3.71 -5.86
CA HIS A 18 -22.35 2.60 -5.99
C HIS A 18 -22.57 1.84 -4.68
N TYR A 19 -21.84 2.18 -3.61
CA TYR A 19 -21.97 1.53 -2.32
C TYR A 19 -23.17 2.06 -1.52
N VAL A 20 -24.03 1.15 -1.09
CA VAL A 20 -25.19 1.42 -0.26
C VAL A 20 -24.88 1.03 1.18
N SER A 21 -24.72 2.03 2.05
CA SER A 21 -24.34 1.83 3.45
C SER A 21 -25.39 1.09 4.27
N SER A 22 -26.69 1.30 3.99
CA SER A 22 -27.80 0.70 4.76
C SER A 22 -27.85 -0.82 4.65
N THR A 23 -27.58 -1.36 3.46
CA THR A 23 -27.63 -2.79 3.15
C THR A 23 -26.25 -3.43 3.04
N ASN A 24 -25.17 -2.65 3.13
CA ASN A 24 -23.80 -3.11 2.87
C ASN A 24 -23.66 -3.82 1.50
N SER A 25 -24.29 -3.26 0.47
CA SER A 25 -24.33 -3.84 -0.88
C SER A 25 -23.85 -2.83 -1.92
N ILE A 26 -23.41 -3.32 -3.08
CA ILE A 26 -23.13 -2.49 -4.25
C ILE A 26 -24.38 -2.54 -5.14
N LEU A 27 -24.92 -1.38 -5.50
CA LEU A 27 -26.07 -1.26 -6.38
C LEU A 27 -25.60 -0.78 -7.75
N VAL A 28 -25.78 -1.62 -8.76
CA VAL A 28 -25.51 -1.34 -10.17
C VAL A 28 -26.81 -1.50 -10.95
N GLN A 29 -27.07 -0.54 -11.85
CA GLN A 29 -28.26 -0.52 -12.69
C GLN A 29 -27.90 0.03 -14.07
N SER A 30 -28.18 -0.73 -15.12
CA SER A 30 -28.03 -0.29 -16.52
C SER A 30 -29.37 -0.29 -17.24
N PHE A 31 -29.62 0.78 -18.00
CA PHE A 31 -30.79 0.96 -18.86
C PHE A 31 -30.41 1.42 -20.28
N VAL A 32 -29.14 1.23 -20.66
CA VAL A 32 -28.57 1.77 -21.90
C VAL A 32 -29.12 1.07 -23.13
N TYR A 33 -29.31 -0.25 -23.04
CA TYR A 33 -29.73 -1.08 -24.15
C TYR A 33 -31.23 -1.42 -24.07
N ARG A 34 -31.82 -1.68 -25.23
CA ARG A 34 -33.19 -2.20 -25.30
C ARG A 34 -33.27 -3.67 -24.88
N SER A 35 -32.18 -4.43 -25.07
CA SER A 35 -32.11 -5.85 -24.73
C SER A 35 -31.76 -6.03 -23.25
N GLN A 36 -32.56 -6.81 -22.54
CA GLN A 36 -32.28 -7.18 -21.15
C GLN A 36 -30.95 -7.91 -21.02
N ALA A 37 -30.61 -8.79 -21.97
CA ALA A 37 -29.34 -9.54 -21.93
C ALA A 37 -28.13 -8.60 -21.97
N GLN A 38 -28.20 -7.54 -22.79
CA GLN A 38 -27.13 -6.54 -22.88
C GLN A 38 -27.04 -5.70 -21.61
N ASN A 39 -28.18 -5.27 -21.04
CA ASN A 39 -28.17 -4.54 -19.77
C ASN A 39 -27.65 -5.41 -18.61
N VAL A 40 -27.89 -6.73 -18.63
CA VAL A 40 -27.34 -7.64 -17.62
C VAL A 40 -25.82 -7.76 -17.76
N GLU A 41 -25.32 -7.89 -18.97
CA GLU A 41 -23.88 -7.95 -19.23
C GLU A 41 -23.18 -6.65 -18.81
N ASP A 42 -23.79 -5.51 -19.10
CA ASP A 42 -23.31 -4.18 -18.68
C ASP A 42 -23.32 -4.01 -17.14
N CYS A 43 -24.37 -4.50 -16.47
CA CYS A 43 -24.40 -4.53 -15.00
C CYS A 43 -23.31 -5.42 -14.39
N LEU A 44 -22.75 -6.38 -15.14
CA LEU A 44 -21.72 -7.30 -14.67
C LEU A 44 -20.30 -6.80 -15.00
N SER A 45 -20.12 -6.04 -16.08
CA SER A 45 -18.85 -5.43 -16.43
C SER A 45 -18.48 -4.30 -15.47
N GLU A 46 -19.44 -3.46 -15.05
CA GLU A 46 -19.20 -2.35 -14.13
C GLU A 46 -18.54 -2.78 -12.79
N PRO A 47 -19.08 -3.78 -12.05
CA PRO A 47 -18.42 -4.29 -10.84
C PRO A 47 -17.02 -4.84 -11.10
N HIS A 48 -16.81 -5.52 -12.23
CA HIS A 48 -15.50 -6.08 -12.58
C HIS A 48 -14.47 -4.97 -12.78
N GLU A 49 -14.84 -3.91 -13.50
CA GLU A 49 -14.01 -2.71 -13.69
C GLU A 49 -13.74 -1.95 -12.39
N MET A 50 -14.65 -1.99 -11.41
CA MET A 50 -14.43 -1.40 -10.09
C MET A 50 -13.46 -2.23 -9.23
N ILE A 51 -13.56 -3.56 -9.29
CA ILE A 51 -12.79 -4.46 -8.41
C ILE A 51 -11.33 -4.57 -8.87
N LEU A 52 -11.06 -4.56 -10.17
CA LEU A 52 -9.70 -4.64 -10.72
C LEU A 52 -8.74 -3.54 -10.19
N PRO A 53 -9.04 -2.24 -10.29
CA PRO A 53 -8.18 -1.19 -9.76
C PRO A 53 -8.12 -1.23 -8.24
N ALA A 54 -9.22 -1.59 -7.56
CA ALA A 54 -9.21 -1.80 -6.12
C ALA A 54 -8.24 -2.90 -5.69
N SER A 55 -8.08 -3.96 -6.49
CA SER A 55 -7.10 -5.03 -6.26
C SER A 55 -5.67 -4.60 -6.51
N SER A 56 -5.45 -3.75 -7.51
CA SER A 56 -4.11 -3.29 -7.89
C SER A 56 -3.58 -2.18 -6.97
N ALA A 57 -4.46 -1.37 -6.37
CA ALA A 57 -4.07 -0.26 -5.48
C ALA A 57 -3.25 -0.67 -4.24
N PRO A 58 -3.62 -1.72 -3.47
CA PRO A 58 -2.81 -2.19 -2.33
C PRO A 58 -1.59 -3.00 -2.77
N GLN A 59 -1.49 -3.36 -4.05
CA GLN A 59 -0.35 -4.09 -4.58
C GLN A 59 0.83 -3.12 -4.62
N THR A 60 1.64 -3.19 -3.56
CA THR A 60 2.81 -2.33 -3.37
C THR A 60 3.74 -2.55 -4.56
N ASN A 61 3.82 -1.57 -5.46
CA ASN A 61 4.78 -1.61 -6.55
C ASN A 61 6.18 -1.78 -5.96
N GLU A 62 6.99 -2.68 -6.54
CA GLU A 62 8.39 -2.77 -6.16
C GLU A 62 9.02 -1.37 -6.31
N PRO A 63 9.75 -0.89 -5.29
CA PRO A 63 10.37 0.42 -5.36
C PRO A 63 11.30 0.45 -6.58
N SER A 64 11.26 1.54 -7.35
CA SER A 64 12.15 1.74 -8.49
C SER A 64 13.61 1.60 -8.06
N GLU A 65 14.49 1.15 -8.95
CA GLU A 65 15.93 1.03 -8.69
C GLU A 65 16.54 2.34 -8.15
N GLU A 66 16.02 3.49 -8.60
CA GLU A 66 16.43 4.80 -8.11
C GLU A 66 16.00 5.04 -6.65
N GLN A 67 14.79 4.62 -6.28
CA GLN A 67 14.28 4.72 -4.91
C GLN A 67 15.03 3.78 -3.97
N LYS A 68 15.40 2.57 -4.43
CA LYS A 68 16.25 1.62 -3.70
C LYS A 68 17.63 2.23 -3.41
N LYS A 69 18.27 2.84 -4.42
CA LYS A 69 19.56 3.53 -4.25
C LYS A 69 19.46 4.68 -3.24
N ARG A 70 18.45 5.53 -3.37
CA ARG A 70 18.22 6.65 -2.44
C ARG A 70 18.02 6.17 -1.00
N ALA A 71 17.27 5.08 -0.80
CA ALA A 71 17.10 4.49 0.53
C ALA A 71 18.43 3.96 1.10
N ALA A 72 19.26 3.31 0.28
CA ALA A 72 20.58 2.84 0.71
C ALA A 72 21.52 4.00 1.09
N ASP A 73 21.51 5.09 0.33
CA ASP A 73 22.32 6.28 0.62
C ASP A 73 21.87 6.98 1.91
N LEU A 74 20.57 7.11 2.13
CA LEU A 74 20.02 7.64 3.38
C LEU A 74 20.41 6.77 4.59
N GLN A 75 20.33 5.44 4.47
CA GLN A 75 20.77 4.53 5.53
C GLN A 75 22.28 4.65 5.80
N ARG A 76 23.10 4.82 4.75
CA ARG A 76 24.54 5.01 4.89
C ARG A 76 24.85 6.34 5.59
N ALA A 77 24.15 7.41 5.19
CA ALA A 77 24.28 8.73 5.79
C ALA A 77 23.90 8.75 7.27
N GLU A 78 22.85 8.04 7.68
CA GLU A 78 22.45 7.92 9.10
C GLU A 78 23.46 7.10 9.92
N LYS A 79 23.99 6.01 9.34
CA LYS A 79 24.93 5.11 10.04
C LYS A 79 26.32 5.73 10.23
N ALA A 80 26.76 6.62 9.36
CA ALA A 80 28.08 7.24 9.40
C ALA A 80 28.37 8.04 10.68
N PRO A 81 27.55 9.03 11.10
CA PRO A 81 27.79 9.79 12.33
C PRO A 81 27.67 8.89 13.58
N ARG A 82 26.71 7.95 13.59
CA ARG A 82 26.54 7.00 14.70
C ARG A 82 27.79 6.14 14.90
N ARG A 83 28.44 5.71 13.82
CA ARG A 83 29.72 4.95 13.89
C ARG A 83 30.87 5.81 14.40
N ARG A 84 31.01 7.05 13.93
CA ARG A 84 32.07 7.98 14.37
C ARG A 84 31.97 8.31 15.85
N GLU A 85 30.76 8.61 16.34
CA GLU A 85 30.55 8.87 17.76
C GLU A 85 30.87 7.63 18.62
N LYS A 86 30.47 6.44 18.12
CA LYS A 86 30.76 5.17 18.80
C LYS A 86 32.28 4.90 18.87
N SER A 87 33.03 5.11 17.80
CA SER A 87 34.48 4.90 17.79
C SER A 87 35.18 5.90 18.71
N TYR A 88 34.82 7.18 18.63
CA TYR A 88 35.35 8.23 19.49
C TYR A 88 35.16 7.93 20.98
N ARG A 89 33.94 7.55 21.38
CA ARG A 89 33.67 7.14 22.77
C ARG A 89 34.43 5.88 23.19
N SER A 90 34.68 4.96 22.25
CA SER A 90 35.45 3.75 22.51
C SER A 90 36.93 4.07 22.76
N GLU A 91 37.50 4.99 21.96
CA GLU A 91 38.88 5.46 22.08
C GLU A 91 39.10 6.18 23.41
N ILE A 92 38.22 7.11 23.80
CA ILE A 92 38.30 7.78 25.11
C ILE A 92 38.26 6.77 26.27
N LYS A 93 37.38 5.75 26.17
CA LYS A 93 37.30 4.70 27.20
C LYS A 93 38.56 3.85 27.26
N PHE A 94 39.19 3.60 26.11
CA PHE A 94 40.43 2.86 26.02
C PHE A 94 41.60 3.64 26.63
N GLU A 95 41.74 4.93 26.30
CA GLU A 95 42.76 5.83 26.86
C GLU A 95 42.66 5.92 28.38
N ARG A 96 41.44 6.07 28.93
CA ARG A 96 41.18 6.05 30.38
C ARG A 96 41.61 4.76 31.07
N ARG A 97 41.49 3.61 30.38
CA ARG A 97 41.87 2.31 30.93
C ARG A 97 43.38 2.12 30.99
N ILE A 98 44.11 2.70 30.04
CA ILE A 98 45.57 2.57 29.94
C ILE A 98 46.31 3.66 30.74
N GLY A 99 45.63 4.75 31.13
CA GLY A 99 46.25 5.83 31.90
C GLY A 99 47.09 6.77 31.03
N LEU A 100 46.74 6.90 29.75
CA LEU A 100 47.40 7.82 28.79
C LEU A 100 46.82 9.25 28.84
N ALA A 101 46.06 9.59 29.87
CA ALA A 101 45.44 10.90 30.07
C ALA A 101 45.67 11.41 31.49
#